data_AF-A0A9D8FSF1-F1
#
_entry.id   AF-A0A9D8FSF1-F1
#
_cell.length_a   1.000
_cell.length_b   1.000
_cell.length_c   1.000
_cell.angle_alpha   90.00
_cell.angle_beta   90.00
_cell.angle_gamma   90.00
#
_symmetry.space_group_name_H-M   'P 1'
#
loop_
_entity.id
_entity.type
_entity.pdbx_description
1 polymer ?
#
loop_
_entity_poly.entity_id
_entity_poly.type
_entity_poly.pdbx_seq_one_letter_code
_entity_poly.pdbx_strand_id
1 'polypeptide(L)'
;MPTFEQVTPEGLCRVLVTLFTDGELRDLCRGMGIEYEHLPGQGKREKVRSLIAHFEHRRRFAELVVRAKRMRPDTLWSDTVQSPLEASATSRRTPDGRLLEVSGWGKKRRAAATVALILLILLAVALAAMGLSMAWATVRERSRLATAMTATLPRASTVTPLPTATAPAQPTTTPTSTHTPVPSPTSPDTATPLPTPPATLTPSPTEPAAPTATDTVVPSPTAIPMATAPPPQTATPTPTAPRASAFVPSATPRPTTTALPAPKLVEPESGACFADKVRLKFTWYRRLEEGESISIYVRSARLPAEFYWQVNEADAVYGGGAVHPVQGGYRFEVNSSLGLVPEGEAYWSVAIVGDATSPEGQVSPRSEERQIYVVPWPGKRLGCRPGLE
;
A
#
# COMPACT_ATOMS: atom_id res chain seq x y z
N MET A 1 15.46 21.78 26.83
CA MET A 1 15.19 21.78 25.37
C MET A 1 14.81 20.35 25.01
N PRO A 2 13.54 20.04 24.73
CA PRO A 2 13.12 18.67 24.44
C PRO A 2 13.84 18.17 23.18
N THR A 3 14.50 17.03 23.29
CA THR A 3 15.28 16.38 22.25
C THR A 3 14.36 16.04 21.07
N PHE A 4 14.72 16.45 19.86
CA PHE A 4 14.00 16.16 18.59
C PHE A 4 13.97 14.66 18.23
N GLU A 5 14.32 13.79 19.18
CA GLU A 5 14.59 12.40 18.95
C GLU A 5 13.29 11.64 18.69
N GLN A 6 13.21 11.14 17.45
CA GLN A 6 12.50 9.94 17.02
C GLN A 6 11.09 10.08 16.44
N VAL A 7 10.71 11.20 15.82
CA VAL A 7 9.55 11.14 14.90
C VAL A 7 9.96 10.34 13.65
N THR A 8 9.35 9.18 13.41
CA THR A 8 9.63 8.40 12.19
C THR A 8 8.94 9.01 10.97
N PRO A 9 9.48 8.83 9.75
CA PRO A 9 8.84 9.26 8.50
C PRO A 9 7.44 8.66 8.33
N GLU A 10 7.28 7.38 8.67
CA GLU A 10 6.01 6.67 8.60
C GLU A 10 4.99 7.24 9.60
N GLY A 11 5.42 7.51 10.84
CA GLY A 11 4.60 8.15 11.85
C GLY A 11 4.14 9.55 11.41
N LEU A 12 5.07 10.38 10.93
CA LEU A 12 4.75 11.71 10.40
C LEU A 12 3.77 11.63 9.23
N CYS A 13 3.93 10.66 8.33
CA CYS A 13 3.02 10.44 7.21
C CYS A 13 1.59 10.16 7.69
N ARG A 14 1.42 9.26 8.67
CA ARG A 14 0.12 8.96 9.26
C ARG A 14 -0.52 10.22 9.85
N VAL A 15 0.22 10.97 10.66
CA VAL A 15 -0.26 12.21 11.30
C VAL A 15 -0.70 13.24 10.27
N LEU A 16 0.14 13.53 9.27
CA LEU A 16 -0.17 14.50 8.21
C LEU A 16 -1.36 14.07 7.36
N VAL A 17 -1.53 12.77 7.08
CA VAL A 17 -2.67 12.28 6.30
C VAL A 17 -3.96 12.30 7.09
N THR A 18 -3.92 11.99 8.38
CA THR A 18 -5.13 11.88 9.21
C THR A 18 -5.59 13.25 9.71
N LEU A 19 -4.67 14.12 10.15
CA LEU A 19 -5.04 15.32 10.92
C LEU A 19 -5.04 16.62 10.12
N PHE A 20 -4.25 16.74 9.05
CA PHE A 20 -4.20 17.97 8.26
C PHE A 20 -5.20 17.89 7.13
N THR A 21 -5.99 18.92 6.87
CA THR A 21 -6.80 19.04 5.64
C THR A 21 -5.91 19.30 4.41
N ASP A 22 -6.46 19.18 3.19
CA ASP A 22 -5.71 19.48 1.96
C ASP A 22 -5.26 20.96 1.93
N GLY A 23 -6.08 21.87 2.44
CA GLY A 23 -5.73 23.29 2.59
C GLY A 23 -4.56 23.50 3.55
N GLU A 24 -4.58 22.88 4.73
CA GLU A 24 -3.48 22.99 5.69
C GLU A 24 -2.18 22.37 5.15
N LEU A 25 -2.25 21.30 4.35
CA LEU A 25 -1.08 20.74 3.68
C LEU A 25 -0.50 21.69 2.63
N ARG A 26 -1.35 22.39 1.86
CA ARG A 26 -0.92 23.42 0.92
C ARG A 26 -0.23 24.57 1.64
N ASP A 27 -0.78 25.02 2.77
CA ASP A 27 -0.19 26.08 3.58
C ASP A 27 1.13 25.65 4.22
N LEU A 28 1.22 24.39 4.69
CA LEU A 28 2.47 23.79 5.17
C LEU A 28 3.53 23.77 4.07
N CYS A 29 3.17 23.34 2.84
CA CYS A 29 4.08 23.31 1.70
C CYS A 29 4.54 24.73 1.31
N ARG A 30 3.60 25.68 1.20
CA ARG A 30 3.88 27.09 0.89
C ARG A 30 4.82 27.71 1.93
N GLY A 31 4.58 27.43 3.21
CA GLY A 31 5.43 27.88 4.31
C GLY A 31 6.86 27.36 4.27
N MET A 32 7.11 26.28 3.52
CA MET A 32 8.43 25.70 3.30
C MET A 32 9.01 26.00 1.91
N GLY A 33 8.31 26.81 1.10
CA GLY A 33 8.72 27.17 -0.27
C GLY A 33 8.54 26.05 -1.30
N ILE A 34 7.59 25.13 -1.06
CA ILE A 34 7.27 24.04 -1.99
C ILE A 34 5.84 24.25 -2.51
N GLU A 35 5.67 24.10 -3.82
CA GLU A 35 4.34 24.13 -4.43
C GLU A 35 3.68 22.75 -4.36
N TYR A 36 2.55 22.68 -3.66
CA TYR A 36 1.83 21.42 -3.42
C TYR A 36 1.44 20.70 -4.73
N GLU A 37 1.11 21.46 -5.77
CA GLU A 37 0.72 20.90 -7.07
C GLU A 37 1.88 20.21 -7.79
N HIS A 38 3.12 20.62 -7.55
CA HIS A 38 4.32 20.02 -8.14
C HIS A 38 4.80 18.74 -7.45
N LEU A 39 4.23 18.38 -6.28
CA LEU A 39 4.56 17.12 -5.64
C LEU A 39 4.01 15.93 -6.46
N PRO A 40 4.79 14.87 -6.69
CA PRO A 40 4.31 13.69 -7.41
C PRO A 40 3.26 12.91 -6.61
N GLY A 41 2.36 12.23 -7.31
CA GLY A 41 1.28 11.42 -6.73
C GLY A 41 -0.09 12.07 -6.89
N GLN A 42 -1.13 11.25 -6.85
CA GLN A 42 -2.53 11.68 -6.95
C GLN A 42 -3.18 11.60 -5.57
N GLY A 43 -3.73 12.72 -5.12
CA GLY A 43 -4.39 12.81 -3.83
C GLY A 43 -3.45 12.91 -2.63
N LYS A 44 -4.07 13.21 -1.49
CA LYS A 44 -3.41 13.68 -0.27
C LYS A 44 -2.33 12.75 0.27
N ARG A 45 -2.61 11.44 0.38
CA ARG A 45 -1.68 10.46 0.96
C ARG A 45 -0.37 10.35 0.18
N GLU A 46 -0.48 10.35 -1.14
CA GLU A 46 0.66 10.22 -2.04
C GLU A 46 1.47 11.52 -2.07
N LYS A 47 0.77 12.67 -2.08
CA LYS A 47 1.39 14.00 -1.95
C LYS A 47 2.16 14.14 -0.62
N VAL A 48 1.59 13.72 0.51
CA VAL A 48 2.27 13.71 1.81
C VAL A 48 3.51 12.81 1.80
N ARG A 49 3.42 11.61 1.22
CA ARG A 49 4.57 10.71 1.11
C ARG A 49 5.69 11.34 0.27
N SER A 50 5.34 11.97 -0.84
CA SER A 50 6.29 12.70 -1.70
C SER A 50 6.91 13.91 -0.99
N LEU A 51 6.12 14.64 -0.19
CA LEU A 51 6.61 15.74 0.64
C LEU A 51 7.67 15.25 1.64
N ILE A 52 7.39 14.17 2.36
CA ILE A 52 8.32 13.59 3.34
C ILE A 52 9.61 13.16 2.65
N ALA A 53 9.52 12.42 1.55
CA ALA A 53 10.69 11.98 0.77
C ALA A 53 11.52 13.18 0.27
N HIS A 54 10.87 14.27 -0.15
CA HIS A 54 11.55 15.49 -0.58
C HIS A 54 12.40 16.11 0.55
N PHE A 55 11.88 16.14 1.78
CA PHE A 55 12.60 16.68 2.93
C PHE A 55 13.67 15.74 3.48
N GLU A 56 13.46 14.42 3.41
CA GLU A 56 14.48 13.44 3.76
C GLU A 56 15.70 13.55 2.84
N HIS A 57 15.49 13.65 1.52
CA HIS A 57 16.59 13.76 0.56
C HIS A 57 17.43 15.02 0.79
N ARG A 58 16.81 16.11 1.23
CA ARG A 58 17.48 17.38 1.55
C ARG A 58 18.02 17.45 2.98
N ARG A 59 17.89 16.39 3.78
CA ARG A 59 18.23 16.34 5.22
C ARG A 59 17.55 17.45 6.04
N ARG A 60 16.38 17.91 5.60
CA ARG A 60 15.57 18.97 6.24
C ARG A 60 14.30 18.41 6.89
N PHE A 61 14.28 17.11 7.18
CA PHE A 61 13.14 16.43 7.80
C PHE A 61 12.74 17.02 9.16
N ALA A 62 13.71 17.39 10.00
CA ALA A 62 13.45 18.01 11.29
C ALA A 62 12.68 19.35 11.17
N GLU A 63 12.94 20.12 10.12
CA GLU A 63 12.26 21.39 9.87
C GLU A 63 10.79 21.18 9.50
N LEU A 64 10.49 20.15 8.71
CA LEU A 64 9.11 19.75 8.40
C LEU A 64 8.35 19.38 9.68
N VAL A 65 8.97 18.59 10.57
CA VAL A 65 8.37 18.21 11.85
C VAL A 65 8.11 19.43 12.73
N VAL A 66 9.07 20.36 12.86
CA VAL A 66 8.90 21.61 13.62
C VAL A 66 7.74 22.43 13.08
N ARG A 67 7.65 22.58 11.76
CA ARG A 67 6.62 23.38 11.12
C ARG A 67 5.23 22.77 11.28
N ALA A 68 5.12 21.44 11.10
CA ALA A 68 3.88 20.71 11.31
C ALA A 68 3.43 20.79 12.79
N LYS A 69 4.34 20.63 13.74
CA LYS A 69 4.07 20.83 15.17
C LYS A 69 3.56 22.23 15.50
N ARG A 70 4.11 23.26 14.87
CA ARG A 70 3.67 24.65 15.10
C ARG A 70 2.23 24.90 14.60
N MET A 71 1.81 24.23 13.52
CA MET A 71 0.45 24.37 13.00
C MET A 71 -0.59 23.64 13.86
N ARG A 72 -0.20 22.55 14.51
CA ARG A 72 -1.07 21.75 15.40
C ARG A 72 -0.33 21.42 16.71
N PRO A 73 -0.21 22.39 17.64
CA PRO A 73 0.50 22.17 18.90
C PRO A 73 -0.20 21.17 19.81
N ASP A 74 -1.53 21.06 19.71
CA ASP A 74 -2.37 20.19 20.57
C ASP A 74 -2.36 18.72 20.15
N THR A 75 -1.69 18.37 19.05
CA THR A 75 -1.59 16.99 18.59
C THR A 75 -0.58 16.22 19.42
N LEU A 76 -0.92 14.99 19.83
CA LEU A 76 0.01 14.07 20.47
C LEU A 76 1.00 13.51 19.45
N TRP A 77 2.15 14.17 19.29
CA TRP A 77 3.23 13.72 18.39
C TRP A 77 4.02 12.52 18.94
N SER A 78 3.82 12.14 20.20
CA SER A 78 4.60 11.11 20.90
C SER A 78 4.36 9.70 20.37
N ASP A 79 3.18 9.40 19.83
CA ASP A 79 2.84 8.07 19.29
C ASP A 79 3.53 7.76 17.95
N THR A 80 4.27 8.73 17.39
CA THR A 80 5.08 8.53 16.18
C THR A 80 6.53 8.09 16.46
N VAL A 81 6.86 7.89 17.74
CA VAL A 81 8.17 7.38 18.17
C VAL A 81 8.15 5.86 18.14
N GLN A 82 8.63 5.25 17.05
CA GLN A 82 9.11 3.87 17.11
C GLN A 82 10.51 3.89 17.73
N SER A 83 10.63 3.28 18.91
CA SER A 83 11.89 3.19 19.65
C SER A 83 12.97 2.47 18.82
N PRO A 84 14.13 3.08 18.53
CA PRO A 84 15.22 2.50 17.75
C PRO A 84 15.80 1.20 18.33
N LEU A 85 15.55 0.91 19.60
CA LEU A 85 16.00 -0.33 20.24
C LEU A 85 15.22 -1.57 19.77
N GLU A 86 13.96 -1.43 19.33
CA GLU A 86 13.13 -2.53 18.82
C GLU A 86 13.61 -3.03 17.44
N ALA A 87 14.28 -2.17 16.66
CA ALA A 87 14.84 -2.56 15.37
C ALA A 87 16.11 -3.43 15.47
N SER A 88 16.72 -3.52 16.67
CA SER A 88 17.96 -4.28 16.91
C SER A 88 17.80 -5.49 17.83
N ALA A 89 16.62 -5.69 18.45
CA ALA A 89 16.42 -6.72 19.48
C ALA A 89 16.00 -8.11 18.95
N THR A 90 15.73 -8.30 17.65
CA THR A 90 15.37 -9.63 17.10
C THR A 90 16.58 -10.54 16.85
N SER A 91 17.62 -10.46 17.68
CA SER A 91 18.80 -11.33 17.60
C SER A 91 19.23 -11.84 18.98
N ARG A 92 18.50 -12.85 19.48
CA ARG A 92 18.90 -13.97 20.37
C ARG A 92 17.62 -14.61 20.94
N ARG A 93 17.47 -15.92 21.15
CA ARG A 93 18.26 -17.14 20.90
C ARG A 93 17.25 -18.28 21.08
N THR A 94 16.93 -19.07 20.05
CA THR A 94 16.22 -20.35 20.25
C THR A 94 17.23 -21.44 20.66
N PRO A 95 16.84 -22.44 21.48
CA PRO A 95 17.77 -23.40 22.09
C PRO A 95 18.30 -24.47 21.13
N ASP A 96 17.86 -24.48 19.87
CA ASP A 96 18.11 -25.57 18.94
C ASP A 96 18.82 -25.03 17.71
N GLY A 97 20.11 -25.33 17.58
CA GLY A 97 21.08 -24.67 16.70
C GLY A 97 20.90 -24.95 15.21
N ARG A 98 19.71 -24.68 14.65
CA ARG A 98 19.40 -24.88 13.23
C ARG A 98 19.29 -23.55 12.49
N LEU A 99 20.27 -23.30 11.62
CA LEU A 99 20.30 -22.20 10.65
C LEU A 99 19.16 -22.36 9.64
N LEU A 100 18.05 -21.67 9.87
CA LEU A 100 17.09 -21.33 8.81
C LEU A 100 17.31 -19.85 8.48
N GLU A 101 17.74 -19.59 7.24
CA GLU A 101 17.80 -18.25 6.66
C GLU A 101 16.43 -17.58 6.73
N VAL A 102 16.26 -16.65 7.66
CA VAL A 102 15.09 -15.76 7.69
C VAL A 102 15.33 -14.65 6.66
N SER A 103 14.93 -14.89 5.42
CA SER A 103 14.82 -13.86 4.39
C SER A 103 13.34 -13.62 4.07
N GLY A 104 12.72 -12.63 4.72
CA GLY A 104 11.26 -12.53 4.67
C GLY A 104 10.57 -11.18 4.77
N TRP A 105 11.24 -10.03 4.97
CA TRP A 105 10.52 -8.73 4.96
C TRP A 105 11.22 -7.58 4.22
N GLY A 106 12.36 -7.83 3.57
CA GLY A 106 13.15 -6.80 2.89
C GLY A 106 13.10 -6.76 1.35
N LYS A 107 12.39 -7.68 0.67
CA LYS A 107 12.62 -7.91 -0.78
C LYS A 107 12.07 -6.82 -1.72
N LYS A 108 10.97 -6.12 -1.37
CA LYS A 108 10.48 -5.01 -2.22
C LYS A 108 11.39 -3.76 -2.18
N ARG A 109 12.10 -3.52 -1.05
CA ARG A 109 13.11 -2.45 -0.94
C ARG A 109 14.46 -2.84 -1.57
N ARG A 110 14.85 -4.13 -1.52
CA ARG A 110 16.11 -4.61 -2.12
C ARG A 110 16.09 -4.66 -3.64
N ALA A 111 14.96 -4.95 -4.29
CA ALA A 111 14.83 -4.90 -5.75
C ALA A 111 14.89 -3.45 -6.29
N ALA A 112 14.23 -2.51 -5.62
CA ALA A 112 14.31 -1.09 -5.99
C ALA A 112 15.72 -0.51 -5.75
N ALA A 113 16.39 -0.89 -4.66
CA ALA A 113 17.76 -0.48 -4.38
C ALA A 113 18.78 -1.06 -5.36
N THR A 114 18.60 -2.30 -5.83
CA THR A 114 19.48 -2.87 -6.87
C THR A 114 19.27 -2.21 -8.22
N VAL A 115 18.03 -1.92 -8.62
CA VAL A 115 17.77 -1.16 -9.86
C VAL A 115 18.32 0.27 -9.76
N ALA A 116 18.14 0.95 -8.63
CA ALA A 116 18.70 2.27 -8.40
C ALA A 116 20.24 2.26 -8.42
N LEU A 117 20.88 1.26 -7.82
CA LEU A 117 22.34 1.09 -7.85
C LEU A 117 22.85 0.84 -9.27
N ILE A 118 22.18 -0.02 -10.05
CA ILE A 118 22.51 -0.28 -11.46
C ILE A 118 22.40 1.02 -12.27
N LEU A 119 21.32 1.79 -12.09
CA LEU A 119 21.16 3.09 -12.77
C LEU A 119 22.25 4.09 -12.37
N LEU A 120 22.66 4.12 -11.09
CA LEU A 120 23.72 5.01 -10.60
C LEU A 120 25.09 4.63 -11.19
N ILE A 121 25.38 3.33 -11.28
CA ILE A 121 26.60 2.81 -11.92
C ILE A 121 26.60 3.16 -13.42
N LEU A 122 25.49 2.95 -14.12
CA LEU A 122 25.36 3.30 -15.54
C LEU A 122 25.55 4.81 -15.77
N LEU A 123 24.98 5.65 -14.91
CA LEU A 123 25.16 7.10 -14.97
C LEU A 123 26.64 7.50 -14.74
N ALA A 124 27.31 6.89 -13.76
CA ALA A 124 28.72 7.16 -13.50
C ALA A 124 29.62 6.76 -14.69
N VAL A 125 29.33 5.62 -15.33
CA VAL A 125 30.05 5.18 -16.54
C VAL A 125 29.81 6.14 -17.71
N ALA A 126 28.58 6.60 -17.91
CA ALA A 126 28.26 7.58 -18.95
C ALA A 126 28.99 8.91 -18.74
N LEU A 127 29.03 9.41 -17.50
CA LEU A 127 29.76 10.64 -17.15
C LEU A 127 31.28 10.49 -17.34
N ALA A 128 31.85 9.33 -16.96
CA ALA A 128 33.27 9.05 -17.20
C ALA A 128 33.60 9.00 -18.71
N ALA A 129 32.74 8.38 -19.52
CA ALA A 129 32.91 8.33 -20.97
C ALA A 129 32.80 9.73 -21.63
N MET A 130 31.86 10.56 -21.16
CA MET A 130 31.74 11.95 -21.62
C MET A 130 32.95 12.80 -21.20
N GLY A 131 33.44 12.63 -19.97
CA GLY A 131 34.67 13.29 -19.49
C GLY A 131 35.91 12.90 -20.30
N LEU A 132 36.06 11.61 -20.63
CA LEU A 132 37.12 11.15 -21.52
C LEU A 132 36.96 11.75 -22.93
N SER A 133 35.77 11.74 -23.53
CA SER A 133 35.57 12.37 -24.85
C SER A 133 35.93 13.86 -24.87
N MET A 134 35.57 14.61 -23.82
CA MET A 134 35.96 16.02 -23.69
C MET A 134 37.47 16.20 -23.55
N ALA A 135 38.14 15.37 -22.74
CA ALA A 135 39.60 15.42 -22.61
C ALA A 135 40.30 15.11 -23.94
N TRP A 136 39.81 14.12 -24.70
CA TRP A 136 40.36 13.78 -26.02
C TRP A 136 40.09 14.88 -27.06
N ALA A 137 38.94 15.56 -27.00
CA ALA A 137 38.65 16.73 -27.84
C ALA A 137 39.62 17.89 -27.56
N THR A 138 39.91 18.19 -26.29
CA THR A 138 40.86 19.26 -25.93
C THR A 138 42.31 18.96 -26.33
N VAL A 139 42.73 17.69 -26.29
CA VAL A 139 44.06 17.28 -26.78
C VAL A 139 44.15 17.38 -28.31
N ARG A 140 43.06 17.05 -29.02
CA ARG A 140 42.98 17.15 -30.48
C ARG A 140 43.06 18.61 -30.96
N GLU A 141 42.47 19.56 -30.23
CA GLU A 141 42.58 20.99 -30.52
C GLU A 141 44.02 21.51 -30.35
N ARG A 142 44.72 21.08 -29.29
CA ARG A 142 46.13 21.44 -29.05
C ARG A 142 47.09 20.88 -30.10
N SER A 143 46.74 19.73 -30.69
CA SER A 143 47.54 19.12 -31.76
C SER A 143 47.47 19.92 -33.06
N ARG A 144 46.35 20.62 -33.31
CA ARG A 144 46.18 21.47 -34.51
C ARG A 144 46.97 22.78 -34.44
N LEU A 145 47.19 23.32 -33.24
CA LEU A 145 47.98 24.53 -33.05
C LEU A 145 49.50 24.28 -33.07
N ALA A 146 49.94 23.06 -32.76
CA ALA A 146 51.35 22.68 -32.82
C ALA A 146 51.89 22.54 -34.26
N THR A 147 51.03 22.26 -35.25
CA THR A 147 51.43 22.17 -36.67
C THR A 147 51.51 23.54 -37.36
N ALA A 148 51.05 24.62 -36.73
CA ALA A 148 51.02 25.96 -37.33
C ALA A 148 52.27 26.83 -37.00
N MET A 149 53.17 26.41 -36.10
CA MET A 149 54.31 27.25 -35.66
C MET A 149 55.69 26.83 -36.15
N THR A 150 55.81 25.84 -37.04
CA THR A 150 57.12 25.39 -37.58
C THR A 150 57.25 25.60 -39.08
N ALA A 151 56.96 26.82 -39.56
CA ALA A 151 57.25 27.20 -40.94
C ALA A 151 57.58 28.69 -41.08
N THR A 152 58.67 29.15 -40.47
CA THR A 152 59.28 30.42 -40.86
C THR A 152 60.79 30.39 -40.65
N LEU A 153 61.53 30.08 -41.71
CA LEU A 153 62.95 30.42 -41.86
C LEU A 153 63.13 31.04 -43.26
N PRO A 154 63.98 32.07 -43.40
CA PRO A 154 64.07 32.88 -44.61
C PRO A 154 65.06 32.24 -45.59
N ARG A 155 64.75 32.26 -46.89
CA ARG A 155 65.73 31.98 -47.94
C ARG A 155 65.75 33.12 -48.95
N ALA A 156 66.95 33.63 -49.13
CA ALA A 156 67.32 34.78 -49.93
C ALA A 156 67.08 34.60 -51.44
N SER A 157 66.99 35.76 -52.08
CA SER A 157 66.90 36.13 -53.50
C SER A 157 67.54 35.20 -54.53
N THR A 158 67.03 35.22 -55.77
CA THR A 158 67.76 35.65 -57.00
C THR A 158 67.13 35.11 -58.31
N VAL A 159 66.68 36.08 -59.15
CA VAL A 159 66.69 36.15 -60.63
C VAL A 159 65.55 35.55 -61.51
N THR A 160 64.93 36.50 -62.23
CA THR A 160 64.06 36.48 -63.43
C THR A 160 64.83 36.17 -64.73
N PRO A 161 64.28 35.41 -65.71
CA PRO A 161 63.74 36.00 -66.98
C PRO A 161 62.48 35.26 -67.53
N LEU A 162 61.43 35.95 -68.00
CA LEU A 162 61.10 36.49 -69.36
C LEU A 162 60.48 35.42 -70.34
N PRO A 163 59.45 35.75 -71.15
CA PRO A 163 58.31 34.87 -71.46
C PRO A 163 58.30 34.34 -72.91
N THR A 164 57.47 33.32 -73.19
CA THR A 164 57.04 32.97 -74.56
C THR A 164 55.60 32.43 -74.56
N ALA A 165 54.87 32.80 -75.61
CA ALA A 165 53.42 32.85 -75.77
C ALA A 165 52.76 31.63 -76.47
N THR A 166 51.43 31.73 -76.62
CA THR A 166 50.55 31.14 -77.68
C THR A 166 49.88 29.80 -77.32
N ALA A 167 48.62 29.76 -76.83
CA ALA A 167 47.27 29.84 -77.48
C ALA A 167 46.86 28.58 -78.28
N PRO A 168 45.58 28.36 -78.67
CA PRO A 168 44.28 28.33 -77.94
C PRO A 168 43.39 27.09 -78.29
N ALA A 169 42.27 26.84 -77.57
CA ALA A 169 40.96 26.32 -78.04
C ALA A 169 40.11 25.77 -76.85
N GLN A 170 38.97 26.37 -76.46
CA GLN A 170 37.57 26.19 -76.94
C GLN A 170 36.80 25.02 -76.23
N PRO A 171 35.46 24.99 -76.18
CA PRO A 171 34.63 25.71 -75.19
C PRO A 171 33.60 24.82 -74.44
N THR A 172 32.87 25.43 -73.47
CA THR A 172 31.45 25.21 -73.07
C THR A 172 31.01 23.77 -72.72
N THR A 173 30.44 23.48 -71.53
CA THR A 173 29.00 23.65 -71.25
C THR A 173 28.66 23.72 -69.74
N THR A 174 27.92 24.77 -69.39
CA THR A 174 26.92 24.86 -68.31
C THR A 174 25.81 23.81 -68.59
N PRO A 175 25.18 23.13 -67.59
CA PRO A 175 24.06 23.78 -66.91
C PRO A 175 23.71 23.33 -65.46
N THR A 176 22.87 24.17 -64.86
CA THR A 176 21.82 23.84 -63.87
C THR A 176 22.21 23.71 -62.39
N SER A 177 22.11 24.84 -61.67
CA SER A 177 21.68 24.83 -60.27
C SER A 177 20.18 24.56 -60.21
N THR A 178 19.79 23.44 -59.60
CA THR A 178 18.42 23.25 -59.11
C THR A 178 18.41 23.58 -57.64
N HIS A 179 17.86 24.76 -57.33
CA HIS A 179 17.37 25.09 -56.00
C HIS A 179 16.16 24.21 -55.69
N THR A 180 16.23 23.41 -54.63
CA THR A 180 15.04 22.86 -53.98
C THR A 180 14.78 23.71 -52.73
N PRO A 181 13.85 24.67 -52.74
CA PRO A 181 13.35 25.25 -51.50
C PRO A 181 12.53 24.19 -50.77
N VAL A 182 12.95 23.86 -49.55
CA VAL A 182 12.13 23.09 -48.60
C VAL A 182 10.89 23.92 -48.28
N PRO A 183 9.66 23.41 -48.49
CA PRO A 183 8.46 24.16 -48.17
C PRO A 183 8.31 24.32 -46.66
N SER A 184 8.05 25.56 -46.28
CA SER A 184 7.46 25.96 -45.00
C SER A 184 6.21 25.13 -44.69
N PRO A 185 6.03 24.60 -43.47
CA PRO A 185 4.74 24.04 -43.08
C PRO A 185 3.74 25.20 -42.89
N THR A 186 2.94 25.44 -43.92
CA THR A 186 1.69 26.19 -43.82
C THR A 186 0.75 25.42 -42.89
N SER A 187 0.34 26.06 -41.79
CA SER A 187 -0.75 25.57 -40.94
C SER A 187 -2.07 25.61 -41.72
N PRO A 188 -2.83 24.50 -41.84
CA PRO A 188 -4.22 24.58 -42.26
C PRO A 188 -5.14 24.64 -41.03
N ASP A 189 -6.02 25.63 -41.09
CA ASP A 189 -7.43 25.56 -40.72
C ASP A 189 -7.82 25.36 -39.26
N THR A 190 -8.21 26.48 -38.66
CA THR A 190 -9.61 26.75 -38.27
C THR A 190 -10.47 25.49 -38.10
N ALA A 191 -10.48 24.96 -36.88
CA ALA A 191 -11.48 23.99 -36.46
C ALA A 191 -12.86 24.65 -36.48
N THR A 192 -13.67 24.28 -37.47
CA THR A 192 -15.13 24.48 -37.45
C THR A 192 -15.68 23.86 -36.17
N PRO A 193 -16.48 24.59 -35.35
CA PRO A 193 -17.08 24.01 -34.16
C PRO A 193 -18.07 22.91 -34.58
N LEU A 194 -17.79 21.68 -34.14
CA LEU A 194 -18.70 20.55 -34.24
C LEU A 194 -20.00 20.91 -33.48
N PRO A 195 -21.20 20.71 -34.08
CA PRO A 195 -22.45 21.02 -33.40
C PRO A 195 -22.56 20.20 -32.11
N THR A 196 -22.79 20.92 -31.01
CA THR A 196 -23.11 20.35 -29.70
C THR A 196 -24.29 19.39 -29.86
N PRO A 197 -24.20 18.12 -29.42
CA PRO A 197 -25.34 17.22 -29.45
C PRO A 197 -26.47 17.83 -28.62
N PRO A 198 -27.73 17.76 -29.09
CA PRO A 198 -28.87 18.24 -28.31
C PRO A 198 -28.92 17.51 -26.97
N ALA A 199 -29.16 18.26 -25.90
CA ALA A 199 -29.26 17.72 -24.56
C ALA A 199 -30.28 16.57 -24.53
N THR A 200 -29.80 15.36 -24.27
CA THR A 200 -30.66 14.22 -23.95
C THR A 200 -31.35 14.56 -22.63
N LEU A 201 -32.62 14.94 -22.71
CA LEU A 201 -33.49 15.06 -21.55
C LEU A 201 -33.51 13.70 -20.86
N THR A 202 -32.81 13.60 -19.74
CA THR A 202 -32.93 12.45 -18.84
C THR A 202 -34.38 12.44 -18.35
N PRO A 203 -35.14 11.36 -18.56
CA PRO A 203 -36.49 11.27 -18.01
C PRO A 203 -36.41 11.40 -16.50
N SER A 204 -37.17 12.34 -15.96
CA SER A 204 -37.38 12.49 -14.53
C SER A 204 -37.84 11.14 -13.96
N PRO A 205 -37.27 10.66 -12.83
CA PRO A 205 -37.70 9.41 -12.24
C PRO A 205 -39.18 9.52 -11.85
N THR A 206 -40.02 8.74 -12.51
CA THR A 206 -41.40 8.51 -12.10
C THR A 206 -41.38 8.00 -10.66
N GLU A 207 -41.92 8.81 -9.76
CA GLU A 207 -42.12 8.48 -8.36
C GLU A 207 -42.90 7.16 -8.26
N PRO A 208 -42.40 6.15 -7.54
CA PRO A 208 -43.14 4.92 -7.32
C PRO A 208 -44.46 5.25 -6.61
N ALA A 209 -45.57 4.81 -7.20
CA ALA A 209 -46.89 4.94 -6.58
C ALA A 209 -46.83 4.42 -5.13
N ALA A 210 -47.31 5.23 -4.20
CA ALA A 210 -47.46 4.88 -2.80
C ALA A 210 -48.22 3.54 -2.69
N PRO A 211 -47.77 2.60 -1.85
CA PRO A 211 -48.46 1.33 -1.69
C PRO A 211 -49.87 1.58 -1.15
N THR A 212 -50.88 1.19 -1.93
CA THR A 212 -52.25 1.02 -1.46
C THR A 212 -52.22 0.11 -0.23
N ALA A 213 -52.71 0.61 0.90
CA ALA A 213 -52.91 -0.19 2.09
C ALA A 213 -53.92 -1.29 1.77
N THR A 214 -53.44 -2.53 1.62
CA THR A 214 -54.31 -3.70 1.65
C THR A 214 -54.64 -3.98 3.10
N ASP A 215 -55.87 -3.64 3.50
CA ASP A 215 -56.45 -4.08 4.77
C ASP A 215 -56.39 -5.61 4.86
N THR A 216 -55.36 -6.09 5.55
CA THR A 216 -55.25 -7.49 5.90
C THR A 216 -56.15 -7.71 7.10
N VAL A 217 -57.34 -8.25 6.83
CA VAL A 217 -58.27 -8.73 7.84
C VAL A 217 -57.54 -9.73 8.73
N VAL A 218 -57.36 -9.34 10.00
CA VAL A 218 -56.83 -10.19 11.07
C VAL A 218 -57.84 -11.33 11.32
N PRO A 219 -57.50 -12.61 11.10
CA PRO A 219 -58.34 -13.68 11.58
C PRO A 219 -58.24 -13.76 13.12
N SER A 220 -59.40 -13.71 13.76
CA SER A 220 -59.62 -13.95 15.17
C SER A 220 -58.94 -15.25 15.64
N PRO A 221 -58.29 -15.28 16.82
CA PRO A 221 -57.68 -16.50 17.34
C PRO A 221 -58.76 -17.55 17.67
N THR A 222 -58.71 -18.67 16.97
CA THR A 222 -59.46 -19.89 17.31
C THR A 222 -58.97 -20.40 18.67
N ALA A 223 -59.90 -20.53 19.61
CA ALA A 223 -59.65 -21.09 20.93
C ALA A 223 -59.07 -22.51 20.81
N ILE A 224 -57.90 -22.72 21.40
CA ILE A 224 -57.28 -24.05 21.55
C ILE A 224 -58.00 -24.75 22.69
N PRO A 225 -58.46 -26.01 22.52
CA PRO A 225 -59.10 -26.74 23.61
C PRO A 225 -58.11 -27.05 24.73
N MET A 226 -58.62 -26.85 25.95
CA MET A 226 -58.01 -27.11 27.24
C MET A 226 -57.38 -28.51 27.30
N ALA A 227 -56.06 -28.58 27.42
CA ALA A 227 -55.34 -29.82 27.66
C ALA A 227 -55.61 -30.32 29.08
N THR A 228 -56.15 -31.52 29.15
CA THR A 228 -56.38 -32.34 30.34
C THR A 228 -55.15 -32.42 31.24
N ALA A 229 -55.35 -32.22 32.54
CA ALA A 229 -54.32 -32.28 33.56
C ALA A 229 -53.63 -33.66 33.61
N PRO A 230 -52.29 -33.72 33.81
CA PRO A 230 -51.58 -34.98 34.03
C PRO A 230 -51.92 -35.59 35.41
N PRO A 231 -51.85 -36.93 35.55
CA PRO A 231 -52.18 -37.61 36.80
C PRO A 231 -51.19 -37.28 37.93
N PRO A 232 -51.60 -37.43 39.20
CA PRO A 232 -50.76 -37.12 40.35
C PRO A 232 -49.55 -38.05 40.42
N GLN A 233 -48.35 -37.47 40.55
CA GLN A 233 -47.12 -38.20 40.75
C GLN A 233 -47.02 -38.71 42.20
N THR A 234 -46.75 -40.01 42.32
CA THR A 234 -46.50 -40.73 43.57
C THR A 234 -45.26 -40.17 44.30
N ALA A 235 -45.43 -39.81 45.57
CA ALA A 235 -44.35 -39.39 46.44
C ALA A 235 -43.33 -40.53 46.63
N THR A 236 -42.07 -40.25 46.29
CA THR A 236 -40.93 -41.12 46.60
C THR A 236 -40.42 -40.76 48.00
N PRO A 237 -40.11 -41.74 48.87
CA PRO A 237 -39.80 -41.48 50.28
C PRO A 237 -38.45 -40.78 50.47
N THR A 238 -38.46 -39.85 51.44
CA THR A 238 -37.34 -39.13 52.02
C THR A 238 -36.20 -40.06 52.47
N PRO A 239 -34.96 -39.88 51.99
CA PRO A 239 -33.81 -40.53 52.61
C PRO A 239 -33.44 -39.85 53.94
N THR A 240 -33.42 -40.67 54.98
CA THR A 240 -32.92 -40.40 56.34
C THR A 240 -31.51 -39.80 56.32
N ALA A 241 -31.33 -38.69 57.01
CA ALA A 241 -30.04 -38.01 57.18
C ALA A 241 -29.01 -38.89 57.92
N PRO A 242 -27.76 -39.01 57.43
CA PRO A 242 -26.65 -39.41 58.26
C PRO A 242 -26.07 -38.19 59.00
N ARG A 243 -25.86 -38.46 60.28
CA ARG A 243 -25.19 -37.69 61.33
C ARG A 243 -23.93 -36.95 60.88
N ALA A 244 -23.78 -35.75 61.44
CA ALA A 244 -22.68 -34.81 61.27
C ALA A 244 -21.29 -35.45 61.42
N SER A 245 -20.46 -35.27 60.38
CA SER A 245 -19.01 -35.37 60.46
C SER A 245 -18.40 -34.09 59.87
N ALA A 246 -17.61 -33.43 60.71
CA ALA A 246 -16.55 -32.46 60.45
C ALA A 246 -16.72 -31.51 59.24
N PHE A 247 -16.93 -30.23 59.56
CA PHE A 247 -16.72 -29.11 58.65
C PHE A 247 -15.33 -29.16 58.02
N VAL A 248 -15.27 -29.46 56.72
CA VAL A 248 -14.15 -29.11 55.86
C VAL A 248 -14.38 -27.67 55.41
N PRO A 249 -13.43 -26.73 55.57
CA PRO A 249 -13.62 -25.37 55.08
C PRO A 249 -13.82 -25.40 53.57
N SER A 250 -14.99 -24.96 53.14
CA SER A 250 -15.38 -24.79 51.74
C SER A 250 -14.34 -23.89 51.07
N ALA A 251 -13.60 -24.42 50.10
CA ALA A 251 -12.69 -23.63 49.29
C ALA A 251 -13.50 -22.56 48.58
N THR A 252 -13.21 -21.28 48.88
CA THR A 252 -13.75 -20.12 48.18
C THR A 252 -13.68 -20.38 46.67
N PRO A 253 -14.80 -20.37 45.93
CA PRO A 253 -14.77 -20.58 44.49
C PRO A 253 -13.88 -19.50 43.87
N ARG A 254 -12.76 -19.92 43.29
CA ARG A 254 -11.89 -19.06 42.50
C ARG A 254 -12.76 -18.46 41.39
N PRO A 255 -12.80 -17.13 41.19
CA PRO A 255 -13.54 -16.56 40.07
C PRO A 255 -12.99 -17.18 38.79
N THR A 256 -13.82 -17.98 38.12
CA THR A 256 -13.50 -18.50 36.79
C THR A 256 -13.54 -17.31 35.85
N THR A 257 -12.37 -16.75 35.54
CA THR A 257 -12.22 -15.78 34.45
C THR A 257 -12.83 -16.40 33.20
N THR A 258 -14.02 -15.95 32.82
CA THR A 258 -14.73 -16.45 31.64
C THR A 258 -13.88 -16.11 30.42
N ALA A 259 -13.27 -17.13 29.81
CA ALA A 259 -12.50 -16.96 28.60
C ALA A 259 -13.40 -16.37 27.49
N LEU A 260 -12.91 -15.35 26.80
CA LEU A 260 -13.64 -14.75 25.69
C LEU A 260 -13.86 -15.77 24.56
N PRO A 261 -14.98 -15.69 23.81
CA PRO A 261 -15.24 -16.61 22.70
C PRO A 261 -14.21 -16.44 21.57
N ALA A 262 -14.18 -17.34 20.59
CA ALA A 262 -13.41 -17.16 19.37
C ALA A 262 -14.20 -16.34 18.33
N PRO A 263 -13.54 -15.55 17.46
CA PRO A 263 -14.20 -14.93 16.30
C PRO A 263 -14.81 -15.98 15.39
N LYS A 264 -16.01 -15.71 14.84
CA LYS A 264 -16.70 -16.63 13.92
C LYS A 264 -16.54 -16.17 12.48
N LEU A 265 -15.94 -17.02 11.65
CA LEU A 265 -15.69 -16.71 10.24
C LEU A 265 -17.00 -16.70 9.43
N VAL A 266 -17.17 -15.70 8.57
CA VAL A 266 -18.38 -15.53 7.73
C VAL A 266 -18.02 -15.74 6.27
N GLU A 267 -17.13 -14.92 5.71
CA GLU A 267 -16.65 -15.02 4.34
C GLU A 267 -15.11 -14.91 4.30
N PRO A 268 -14.46 -15.47 3.28
CA PRO A 268 -15.07 -16.29 2.25
C PRO A 268 -15.45 -17.68 2.75
N GLU A 269 -16.25 -18.40 1.97
CA GLU A 269 -16.57 -19.81 2.24
C GLU A 269 -15.33 -20.69 2.06
N SER A 270 -15.36 -21.88 2.67
CA SER A 270 -14.28 -22.84 2.50
C SER A 270 -14.14 -23.23 1.02
N GLY A 271 -12.93 -23.16 0.48
CA GLY A 271 -12.65 -23.47 -0.93
C GLY A 271 -12.83 -22.30 -1.91
N ALA A 272 -13.14 -21.09 -1.41
CA ALA A 272 -13.17 -19.91 -2.27
C ALA A 272 -11.80 -19.59 -2.90
N CYS A 273 -11.81 -19.09 -4.13
CA CYS A 273 -10.62 -18.86 -4.95
C CYS A 273 -10.34 -17.36 -5.14
N PHE A 274 -9.07 -16.94 -4.99
CA PHE A 274 -8.65 -15.54 -5.08
C PHE A 274 -7.39 -15.37 -5.92
N ALA A 275 -7.39 -14.37 -6.82
CA ALA A 275 -6.25 -14.09 -7.69
C ALA A 275 -5.22 -13.12 -7.11
N ASP A 276 -5.64 -12.23 -6.20
CA ASP A 276 -4.78 -11.16 -5.65
C ASP A 276 -5.34 -10.63 -4.32
N LYS A 277 -6.58 -10.15 -4.37
CA LYS A 277 -7.27 -9.57 -3.21
C LYS A 277 -8.28 -10.54 -2.63
N VAL A 278 -8.30 -10.61 -1.30
CA VAL A 278 -9.31 -11.32 -0.53
C VAL A 278 -10.05 -10.33 0.37
N ARG A 279 -11.36 -10.50 0.47
CA ARG A 279 -12.18 -9.84 1.48
C ARG A 279 -12.52 -10.86 2.55
N LEU A 280 -11.96 -10.67 3.74
CA LEU A 280 -12.19 -11.53 4.89
C LEU A 280 -13.30 -10.89 5.73
N LYS A 281 -14.37 -11.66 5.99
CA LYS A 281 -15.45 -11.25 6.88
C LYS A 281 -15.58 -12.23 8.04
N PHE A 282 -15.70 -11.69 9.24
CA PHE A 282 -15.92 -12.48 10.45
C PHE A 282 -16.76 -11.67 11.44
N THR A 283 -17.29 -12.36 12.46
CA THR A 283 -18.08 -11.74 13.52
C THR A 283 -17.38 -11.83 14.85
N TRP A 284 -17.56 -10.78 15.65
CA TRP A 284 -17.08 -10.66 17.01
C TRP A 284 -18.18 -10.06 17.88
N TYR A 285 -18.29 -10.48 19.13
CA TYR A 285 -19.46 -10.13 19.96
C TYR A 285 -19.53 -8.65 20.37
N ARG A 286 -18.44 -7.90 20.17
CA ARG A 286 -18.30 -6.47 20.53
C ARG A 286 -17.43 -5.70 19.53
N ARG A 287 -17.36 -4.37 19.66
CA ARG A 287 -16.31 -3.57 18.98
C ARG A 287 -14.96 -3.80 19.65
N LEU A 288 -13.89 -3.48 18.94
CA LEU A 288 -12.55 -3.56 19.51
C LEU A 288 -12.35 -2.44 20.53
N GLU A 289 -11.74 -2.77 21.65
CA GLU A 289 -11.31 -1.78 22.64
C GLU A 289 -10.05 -1.03 22.18
N GLU A 290 -9.76 0.07 22.85
CA GLU A 290 -8.50 0.78 22.64
C GLU A 290 -7.32 -0.13 22.97
N GLY A 291 -6.39 -0.26 22.01
CA GLY A 291 -5.27 -1.21 22.10
C GLY A 291 -5.56 -2.61 21.56
N GLU A 292 -6.83 -2.98 21.30
CA GLU A 292 -7.15 -4.23 20.63
C GLU A 292 -6.95 -4.14 19.11
N SER A 293 -6.54 -5.26 18.52
CA SER A 293 -6.36 -5.42 17.08
C SER A 293 -6.81 -6.81 16.63
N ILE A 294 -7.22 -6.88 15.36
CA ILE A 294 -7.55 -8.13 14.69
C ILE A 294 -6.24 -8.73 14.20
N SER A 295 -5.89 -9.90 14.70
CA SER A 295 -4.78 -10.71 14.21
C SER A 295 -5.29 -11.66 13.14
N ILE A 296 -4.88 -11.45 11.89
CA ILE A 296 -5.19 -12.34 10.76
C ILE A 296 -3.97 -13.19 10.45
N TYR A 297 -4.18 -14.50 10.40
CA TYR A 297 -3.16 -15.47 10.07
C TYR A 297 -3.56 -16.25 8.83
N VAL A 298 -2.64 -16.33 7.87
CA VAL A 298 -2.81 -17.09 6.63
C VAL A 298 -1.59 -17.98 6.44
N ARG A 299 -1.79 -19.28 6.26
CA ARG A 299 -0.70 -20.26 6.01
C ARG A 299 -0.95 -21.03 4.73
N SER A 300 0.11 -21.29 3.96
CA SER A 300 0.04 -22.22 2.84
C SER A 300 -0.05 -23.67 3.35
N ALA A 301 -0.82 -24.51 2.66
CA ALA A 301 -0.91 -25.93 2.95
C ALA A 301 0.34 -26.71 2.54
N ARG A 302 1.06 -26.24 1.51
CA ARG A 302 2.12 -26.98 0.83
C ARG A 302 3.50 -26.41 1.05
N LEU A 303 3.58 -25.11 1.30
CA LEU A 303 4.84 -24.40 1.45
C LEU A 303 4.94 -23.83 2.86
N PRO A 304 6.14 -23.64 3.40
CA PRO A 304 6.36 -23.04 4.73
C PRO A 304 6.09 -21.53 4.71
N ALA A 305 5.18 -21.07 3.86
CA ALA A 305 4.83 -19.68 3.69
C ALA A 305 3.67 -19.35 4.63
N GLU A 306 3.98 -18.54 5.64
CA GLU A 306 3.02 -18.05 6.63
C GLU A 306 3.01 -16.53 6.60
N PHE A 307 1.82 -15.97 6.72
CA PHE A 307 1.57 -14.54 6.71
C PHE A 307 0.74 -14.18 7.93
N TYR A 308 1.19 -13.14 8.59
CA TYR A 308 0.59 -12.63 9.79
C TYR A 308 0.53 -11.11 9.69
N TRP A 309 -0.62 -10.54 9.99
CA TRP A 309 -0.72 -9.10 10.17
C TRP A 309 -1.82 -8.76 11.16
N GLN A 310 -1.66 -7.60 11.80
CA GLN A 310 -2.62 -7.04 12.73
C GLN A 310 -3.28 -5.81 12.13
N VAL A 311 -4.57 -5.63 12.39
CA VAL A 311 -5.35 -4.48 11.91
C VAL A 311 -6.26 -4.02 13.04
N ASN A 312 -6.14 -2.77 13.48
CA ASN A 312 -7.12 -2.18 14.39
C ASN A 312 -8.39 -1.79 13.61
N GLU A 313 -9.46 -1.43 14.33
CA GLU A 313 -10.75 -1.11 13.71
C GLU A 313 -10.65 0.05 12.68
N ALA A 314 -9.87 1.09 12.99
CA ALA A 314 -9.69 2.22 12.08
C ALA A 314 -8.97 1.79 10.80
N ASP A 315 -7.89 1.02 10.90
CA ASP A 315 -7.11 0.54 9.76
C ASP A 315 -7.93 -0.41 8.87
N ALA A 316 -8.83 -1.20 9.45
CA ALA A 316 -9.76 -2.04 8.69
C ALA A 316 -10.67 -1.19 7.80
N VAL A 317 -11.25 -0.12 8.36
CA VAL A 317 -12.11 0.83 7.63
C VAL A 317 -11.31 1.62 6.59
N TYR A 318 -10.14 2.16 6.95
CA TYR A 318 -9.26 2.88 6.02
C TYR A 318 -8.71 2.00 4.90
N GLY A 319 -8.56 0.70 5.12
CA GLY A 319 -8.22 -0.31 4.12
C GLY A 319 -9.35 -0.62 3.12
N GLY A 320 -10.46 0.11 3.18
CA GLY A 320 -11.67 -0.12 2.38
C GLY A 320 -12.58 -1.22 2.91
N GLY A 321 -12.27 -1.75 4.10
CA GLY A 321 -13.15 -2.62 4.86
C GLY A 321 -14.27 -1.85 5.56
N ALA A 322 -14.98 -2.53 6.45
CA ALA A 322 -16.11 -1.95 7.16
C ALA A 322 -16.38 -2.70 8.48
N VAL A 323 -17.08 -2.04 9.40
CA VAL A 323 -17.60 -2.67 10.62
C VAL A 323 -19.10 -2.41 10.68
N HIS A 324 -19.88 -3.48 10.75
CA HIS A 324 -21.34 -3.43 10.75
C HIS A 324 -21.91 -4.05 12.03
N PRO A 325 -22.83 -3.38 12.75
CA PRO A 325 -23.56 -4.05 13.83
C PRO A 325 -24.43 -5.17 13.24
N VAL A 326 -24.47 -6.30 13.93
CA VAL A 326 -25.30 -7.47 13.59
C VAL A 326 -25.96 -8.02 14.86
N GLN A 327 -26.96 -8.89 14.72
CA GLN A 327 -27.58 -9.54 15.88
C GLN A 327 -26.50 -10.33 16.66
N GLY A 328 -26.26 -9.93 17.91
CA GLY A 328 -25.28 -10.57 18.79
C GLY A 328 -23.83 -10.10 18.63
N GLY A 329 -23.56 -9.01 17.90
CA GLY A 329 -22.22 -8.43 17.85
C GLY A 329 -21.97 -7.51 16.65
N TYR A 330 -20.77 -7.62 16.09
CA TYR A 330 -20.27 -6.82 14.99
C TYR A 330 -19.66 -7.74 13.93
N ARG A 331 -19.87 -7.39 12.67
CA ARG A 331 -19.24 -8.00 11.51
C ARG A 331 -18.12 -7.09 11.04
N PHE A 332 -16.92 -7.63 11.00
CA PHE A 332 -15.74 -6.98 10.48
C PHE A 332 -15.50 -7.43 9.06
N GLU A 333 -15.28 -6.49 8.15
CA GLU A 333 -14.80 -6.73 6.79
C GLU A 333 -13.38 -6.17 6.69
N VAL A 334 -12.42 -7.02 6.36
CA VAL A 334 -11.03 -6.63 6.14
C VAL A 334 -10.64 -6.98 4.71
N ASN A 335 -10.34 -5.97 3.91
CA ASN A 335 -9.77 -6.18 2.59
C ASN A 335 -8.25 -6.30 2.73
N SER A 336 -7.68 -7.39 2.22
CA SER A 336 -6.24 -7.58 2.22
C SER A 336 -5.78 -8.13 0.87
N SER A 337 -4.60 -7.72 0.43
CA SER A 337 -3.87 -8.49 -0.56
C SER A 337 -3.35 -9.74 0.13
N LEU A 338 -3.51 -10.92 -0.48
CA LEU A 338 -2.96 -12.17 0.04
C LEU A 338 -1.41 -12.18 0.10
N GLY A 339 -0.76 -11.09 -0.32
CA GLY A 339 0.67 -10.90 -0.14
C GLY A 339 1.45 -11.87 -1.02
N LEU A 340 2.46 -12.52 -0.42
CA LEU A 340 3.28 -13.52 -1.10
C LEU A 340 2.77 -14.95 -0.81
N VAL A 341 1.50 -15.13 -0.41
CA VAL A 341 0.94 -16.48 -0.27
C VAL A 341 1.09 -17.16 -1.62
N PRO A 342 1.85 -18.27 -1.70
CA PRO A 342 2.08 -18.94 -2.95
C PRO A 342 0.78 -19.51 -3.50
N GLU A 343 0.74 -19.70 -4.81
CA GLU A 343 -0.40 -20.33 -5.49
C GLU A 343 -0.72 -21.70 -4.87
N GLY A 344 -2.01 -22.00 -4.82
CA GLY A 344 -2.55 -23.24 -4.29
C GLY A 344 -3.34 -23.05 -3.00
N GLU A 345 -3.37 -24.10 -2.21
CA GLU A 345 -4.21 -24.20 -1.03
C GLU A 345 -3.60 -23.44 0.15
N ALA A 346 -4.43 -22.65 0.83
CA ALA A 346 -4.08 -21.91 2.03
C ALA A 346 -5.21 -21.99 3.07
N TYR A 347 -4.86 -21.76 4.33
CA TYR A 347 -5.78 -21.72 5.45
C TYR A 347 -5.69 -20.35 6.11
N TRP A 348 -6.82 -19.81 6.54
CA TRP A 348 -6.85 -18.56 7.28
C TRP A 348 -7.66 -18.69 8.57
N SER A 349 -7.28 -17.88 9.56
CA SER A 349 -7.97 -17.79 10.85
C SER A 349 -7.75 -16.40 11.45
N VAL A 350 -8.60 -16.05 12.43
CA VAL A 350 -8.63 -14.74 13.07
C VAL A 350 -8.62 -14.89 14.58
N ALA A 351 -7.90 -14.01 15.26
CA ALA A 351 -7.97 -13.84 16.71
C ALA A 351 -8.03 -12.35 17.04
N ILE A 352 -8.56 -12.01 18.22
CA ILE A 352 -8.41 -10.69 18.80
C ILE A 352 -7.18 -10.72 19.72
N VAL A 353 -6.30 -9.76 19.49
CA VAL A 353 -5.12 -9.51 20.33
C VAL A 353 -5.26 -8.14 20.96
N GLY A 354 -4.80 -7.98 22.18
CA GLY A 354 -4.62 -6.70 22.85
C GLY A 354 -3.39 -6.00 22.32
N ASP A 355 -2.81 -5.12 23.15
CA ASP A 355 -1.70 -4.25 22.78
C ASP A 355 -0.68 -4.98 21.87
N ALA A 356 -0.58 -4.46 20.64
CA ALA A 356 0.19 -5.04 19.53
C ALA A 356 1.66 -5.31 19.87
N THR A 357 2.16 -4.74 20.96
CA THR A 357 3.53 -4.86 21.45
C THR A 357 3.82 -6.17 22.18
N SER A 358 2.80 -6.93 22.63
CA SER A 358 3.01 -8.20 23.35
C SER A 358 2.54 -9.43 22.56
N PRO A 359 3.42 -10.41 22.29
CA PRO A 359 3.02 -11.68 21.67
C PRO A 359 2.16 -12.55 22.59
N GLU A 360 2.14 -12.27 23.91
CA GLU A 360 1.23 -12.91 24.88
C GLU A 360 -0.13 -12.19 24.97
N GLY A 361 -0.31 -11.09 24.22
CA GLY A 361 -1.52 -10.28 24.21
C GLY A 361 -2.72 -10.94 23.54
N GLN A 362 -2.79 -12.26 23.41
CA GLN A 362 -3.95 -12.90 22.81
C GLN A 362 -5.17 -12.79 23.74
N VAL A 363 -6.15 -11.98 23.33
CA VAL A 363 -7.35 -11.67 24.10
C VAL A 363 -8.45 -12.71 23.84
N SER A 364 -8.54 -13.21 22.61
CA SER A 364 -9.46 -14.28 22.24
C SER A 364 -8.74 -15.53 21.78
N PRO A 365 -9.32 -16.73 21.97
CA PRO A 365 -8.94 -17.89 21.18
C PRO A 365 -9.00 -17.58 19.69
N ARG A 366 -8.19 -18.30 18.90
CA ARG A 366 -8.21 -18.21 17.44
C ARG A 366 -9.47 -18.89 16.92
N SER A 367 -10.05 -18.35 15.85
CA SER A 367 -11.18 -18.94 15.14
C SER A 367 -10.83 -20.33 14.61
N GLU A 368 -11.85 -21.04 14.11
CA GLU A 368 -11.62 -22.16 13.18
C GLU A 368 -10.70 -21.73 12.02
N GLU A 369 -9.95 -22.68 11.48
CA GLU A 369 -9.23 -22.47 10.23
C GLU A 369 -10.16 -22.74 9.06
N ARG A 370 -10.13 -21.86 8.06
CA ARG A 370 -10.92 -22.02 6.84
C ARG A 370 -10.02 -22.08 5.61
N GLN A 371 -10.31 -23.03 4.73
CA GLN A 371 -9.56 -23.26 3.52
C GLN A 371 -9.91 -22.22 2.45
N ILE A 372 -8.91 -21.72 1.74
CA ILE A 372 -9.04 -20.87 0.55
C ILE A 372 -8.02 -21.32 -0.49
N TYR A 373 -8.23 -20.93 -1.75
CA TYR A 373 -7.30 -21.19 -2.83
C TYR A 373 -6.78 -19.89 -3.42
N VAL A 374 -5.46 -19.77 -3.53
CA VAL A 374 -4.79 -18.68 -4.22
C VAL A 374 -4.52 -19.13 -5.65
N VAL A 375 -5.14 -18.45 -6.62
CA VAL A 375 -5.01 -18.78 -8.03
C VAL A 375 -4.09 -17.78 -8.72
N PRO A 376 -3.37 -18.17 -9.78
CA PRO A 376 -2.63 -17.23 -10.60
C PRO A 376 -3.55 -16.15 -11.17
N TRP A 377 -3.07 -14.91 -11.22
CA TRP A 377 -3.74 -13.79 -11.89
C TRP A 377 -4.12 -14.19 -13.33
N PRO A 378 -5.27 -13.76 -13.87
CA PRO A 378 -5.87 -14.33 -15.09
C PRO A 378 -5.05 -13.99 -16.36
N GLY A 379 -3.94 -14.70 -16.52
CA GLY A 379 -3.25 -15.01 -17.76
C GLY A 379 -3.02 -16.53 -17.92
N LYS A 380 -3.33 -17.33 -16.88
CA LYS A 380 -3.34 -18.80 -16.92
C LYS A 380 -4.71 -19.32 -16.50
N ARG A 381 -5.54 -19.72 -17.47
CA ARG A 381 -6.82 -20.39 -17.20
C ARG A 381 -6.55 -21.78 -16.61
N LEU A 382 -6.59 -21.90 -15.31
CA LEU A 382 -6.86 -23.17 -14.64
C LEU A 382 -8.28 -23.03 -14.07
N GLY A 383 -9.20 -23.82 -14.62
CA GLY A 383 -10.61 -23.79 -14.24
C GLY A 383 -10.78 -24.19 -12.77
N CYS A 384 -10.96 -23.21 -11.90
CA CYS A 384 -11.59 -23.45 -10.62
C CYS A 384 -13.03 -23.87 -10.91
N ARG A 385 -13.34 -25.15 -10.69
CA ARG A 385 -14.72 -25.62 -10.66
C ARG A 385 -15.38 -25.03 -9.42
N PRO A 386 -16.44 -24.21 -9.56
CA PRO A 386 -17.29 -23.88 -8.44
C PRO A 386 -18.11 -25.13 -8.08
N GLY A 387 -18.03 -25.59 -6.83
CA GLY A 387 -18.94 -26.56 -6.23
C GLY A 387 -18.87 -27.98 -6.79
N LEU A 388 -18.24 -28.90 -6.05
CA LEU A 388 -18.86 -30.20 -5.86
C LEU A 388 -19.52 -30.16 -4.49
N GLU A 389 -20.86 -30.01 -4.51
CA GLU A 389 -21.75 -30.52 -3.47
C GLU A 389 -21.70 -32.05 -3.41
#